data_AF-A0A965BAU9-F1
#
_entry.id   AF-A0A965BAU9-F1
#
_cell.length_a   1.000
_cell.length_b   1.000
_cell.length_c   1.000
_cell.angle_alpha   90.00
_cell.angle_beta   90.00
_cell.angle_gamma   90.00
#
_symmetry.space_group_name_H-M   'P 1'
#
loop_
_entity.id
_entity.type
_entity.pdbx_description
1 polymer ?
#
loop_
_entity_poly.entity_id
_entity_poly.type
_entity_poly.pdbx_seq_one_letter_code
_entity_poly.pdbx_strand_id
1 'polypeptide(L)'
;MSISKRQFDAVVVGAGGSGLRAALQLAEANLKVAVLSKVFPTRSHTVAAQGGVAASLGNDGEDNWHWHMFDTVKGSDYLGDQDA
;
A
#
# COMPACT_ATOMS: atom_id res chain seq x y z
N MET A 1 13.61 31.19 16.55
CA MET A 1 13.62 30.74 15.15
C MET A 1 12.19 30.52 14.69
N SER A 2 11.81 31.02 13.53
CA SER A 2 10.50 30.79 12.92
C SER A 2 10.57 29.54 12.02
N ILE A 3 9.80 28.49 12.35
CA ILE A 3 9.68 27.29 11.52
C ILE A 3 8.51 27.47 10.56
N SER A 4 8.71 27.20 9.27
CA SER A 4 7.65 27.26 8.26
C SER A 4 6.58 26.19 8.52
N LYS A 5 5.31 26.59 8.47
CA LYS A 5 4.15 25.69 8.63
C LYS A 5 3.37 25.60 7.32
N ARG A 6 2.99 24.39 6.92
CA ARG A 6 2.13 24.12 5.76
C ARG A 6 0.99 23.21 6.19
N GLN A 7 -0.24 23.55 5.81
CA GLN A 7 -1.45 22.82 6.20
C GLN A 7 -2.07 22.06 5.01
N PHE A 8 -2.43 20.82 5.29
CA PHE A 8 -3.01 19.82 4.40
C PHE A 8 -4.04 19.01 5.20
N ASP A 9 -5.00 18.38 4.51
CA ASP A 9 -5.97 17.50 5.15
C ASP A 9 -5.33 16.16 5.53
N ALA A 10 -4.36 15.71 4.73
CA ALA A 10 -3.55 14.53 5.01
C ALA A 10 -2.09 14.72 4.58
N VAL A 11 -1.17 14.08 5.30
CA VAL A 11 0.27 14.01 4.96
C VAL A 11 0.67 12.54 4.87
N VAL A 12 1.08 12.10 3.68
CA VAL A 12 1.58 10.75 3.42
C VAL A 12 3.11 10.79 3.41
N VAL A 13 3.74 10.01 4.29
CA VAL A 13 5.20 9.93 4.41
C VAL A 13 5.70 8.64 3.75
N GLY A 14 6.20 8.78 2.52
CA GLY A 14 6.66 7.70 1.65
C GLY A 14 5.93 7.73 0.31
N ALA A 15 6.67 7.68 -0.81
CA ALA A 15 6.11 7.63 -2.17
C ALA A 15 6.40 6.30 -2.89
N GLY A 16 6.34 5.19 -2.14
CA GLY A 16 6.28 3.84 -2.70
C GLY A 16 4.86 3.45 -3.12
N GLY A 17 4.63 2.17 -3.45
CA GLY A 17 3.33 1.69 -3.90
C GLY A 17 2.18 2.01 -2.94
N SER A 18 2.36 1.73 -1.64
CA SER A 18 1.36 2.01 -0.60
C SER A 18 1.06 3.50 -0.46
N GLY A 19 2.09 4.33 -0.35
CA GLY A 19 1.95 5.78 -0.16
C GLY A 19 1.31 6.48 -1.36
N LEU A 20 1.70 6.11 -2.59
CA LEU A 20 1.08 6.67 -3.80
C LEU A 20 -0.37 6.20 -3.96
N ARG A 21 -0.68 4.93 -3.65
CA ARG A 21 -2.07 4.43 -3.71
C ARG A 21 -2.98 5.12 -2.71
N ALA A 22 -2.51 5.33 -1.48
CA ALA A 22 -3.22 6.07 -0.44
C ALA A 22 -3.41 7.54 -0.82
N ALA A 23 -2.35 8.21 -1.28
CA ALA A 23 -2.42 9.60 -1.70
C ALA A 23 -3.39 9.81 -2.88
N LEU A 24 -3.39 8.89 -3.86
CA LEU A 24 -4.35 8.89 -4.96
C LEU A 24 -5.79 8.80 -4.43
N GLN A 25 -6.07 7.86 -3.53
CA GLN A 25 -7.43 7.68 -3.01
C GLN A 25 -7.92 8.90 -2.23
N LEU A 26 -7.05 9.50 -1.42
CA LEU A 26 -7.35 10.71 -0.66
C LEU A 26 -7.58 11.93 -1.58
N ALA A 27 -6.79 12.05 -2.65
CA ALA A 27 -6.98 13.09 -3.65
C ALA A 27 -8.29 12.92 -4.44
N GLU A 28 -8.65 11.69 -4.81
CA GLU A 28 -9.94 11.36 -5.44
C GLU A 28 -11.14 11.67 -4.52
N ALA A 29 -10.94 11.59 -3.20
CA ALA A 29 -11.90 12.02 -2.21
C ALA A 29 -11.93 13.56 -1.97
N ASN A 30 -11.28 14.34 -2.85
CA ASN A 30 -11.18 15.80 -2.80
C ASN A 30 -10.43 16.36 -1.56
N LEU A 31 -9.53 15.58 -0.96
CA LEU A 31 -8.69 16.06 0.13
C LEU A 31 -7.39 16.67 -0.41
N LYS A 32 -6.90 17.72 0.26
CA LYS A 32 -5.61 18.34 -0.02
C LYS A 32 -4.51 17.51 0.63
N VAL A 33 -3.81 16.70 -0.15
CA VAL A 33 -2.79 15.76 0.33
C VAL A 33 -1.37 16.26 0.05
N ALA A 34 -0.48 16.16 1.04
CA ALA A 34 0.96 16.25 0.82
C ALA A 34 1.59 14.86 0.78
N VAL A 35 2.36 14.56 -0.26
CA VAL A 35 3.16 13.33 -0.35
C VAL A 35 4.63 13.68 -0.18
N LEU A 36 5.25 13.15 0.86
CA LEU A 36 6.66 13.34 1.17
C LEU A 36 7.43 12.08 0.79
N SER A 37 8.62 12.27 0.22
CA SER A 37 9.53 11.17 -0.03
C SER A 37 10.97 11.64 0.07
N LYS A 38 11.82 10.81 0.68
CA LYS A 38 13.27 11.07 0.78
C LYS A 38 14.03 10.78 -0.51
N VAL A 39 13.38 10.14 -1.48
CA VAL A 39 13.88 9.85 -2.83
C VAL A 39 12.81 10.20 -3.86
N PHE A 40 13.19 10.35 -5.12
CA PHE A 40 12.20 10.48 -6.20
C PHE A 40 11.25 9.27 -6.21
N PRO A 41 9.92 9.44 -6.39
CA PRO A 41 8.94 8.37 -6.15
C PRO A 41 9.24 7.03 -6.84
N THR A 42 9.65 7.05 -8.10
CA THR A 42 9.98 5.82 -8.86
C THR A 42 11.33 5.19 -8.49
N ARG A 43 12.03 5.75 -7.49
CA ARG A 43 13.22 5.16 -6.85
C ARG A 43 12.91 4.52 -5.50
N SER A 44 11.64 4.46 -5.10
CA SER A 44 11.19 3.70 -3.92
C SER A 44 11.42 2.19 -4.13
N HIS A 45 11.65 1.42 -3.07
CA HIS A 45 11.98 -0.01 -3.19
C HIS A 45 10.87 -0.86 -3.84
N THR A 46 9.62 -0.37 -3.90
CA THR A 46 8.56 -0.98 -4.72
C THR A 46 9.00 -1.21 -6.17
N VAL A 47 9.89 -0.37 -6.74
CA VAL A 47 10.42 -0.51 -8.10
C VAL A 47 11.25 -1.79 -8.30
N ALA A 48 11.76 -2.38 -7.22
CA ALA A 48 12.61 -3.57 -7.27
C ALA A 48 11.82 -4.88 -7.14
N ALA A 49 10.49 -4.84 -6.96
CA ALA A 49 9.66 -6.03 -6.92
C ALA A 49 9.64 -6.74 -8.29
N GLN A 50 9.66 -8.08 -8.30
CA GLN A 50 9.80 -8.88 -9.52
C GLN A 50 8.68 -9.91 -9.72
N GLY A 51 8.36 -10.71 -8.69
CA GLY A 51 7.51 -11.89 -8.84
C GLY A 51 6.07 -11.59 -9.26
N GLY A 52 5.42 -10.60 -8.66
CA GLY A 52 4.05 -10.22 -8.96
C GLY A 52 3.26 -9.81 -7.71
N VAL A 53 1.94 -9.83 -7.83
CA VAL A 53 0.99 -9.58 -6.74
C VAL A 53 0.06 -10.79 -6.67
N ALA A 54 0.00 -11.46 -5.52
CA ALA A 54 -0.91 -12.57 -5.32
C ALA A 54 -2.36 -12.06 -5.19
N ALA A 55 -3.28 -12.63 -5.94
CA ALA A 55 -4.71 -12.33 -5.88
C ALA A 55 -5.50 -13.52 -6.39
N SER A 56 -6.61 -13.85 -5.74
CA SER A 56 -7.49 -14.96 -6.15
C SER A 56 -8.37 -14.56 -7.34
N LEU A 57 -7.74 -14.40 -8.51
CA LEU A 57 -8.41 -13.93 -9.74
C LEU A 57 -9.08 -15.06 -10.53
N GLY A 58 -8.65 -16.31 -10.34
CA GLY A 58 -9.18 -17.46 -11.06
C GLY A 58 -8.87 -17.50 -12.57
N ASN A 59 -7.80 -16.81 -13.01
CA ASN A 59 -7.45 -16.73 -14.44
C ASN A 59 -6.78 -18.01 -14.97
N ASP A 60 -5.99 -18.70 -14.14
CA ASP A 60 -5.22 -19.90 -14.51
C ASP A 60 -5.85 -21.20 -13.97
N GLY A 61 -6.99 -21.11 -13.28
CA GLY A 61 -7.69 -22.22 -12.66
C GLY A 61 -8.80 -21.74 -11.73
N GLU A 62 -9.63 -22.66 -11.24
CA GLU A 62 -10.59 -22.33 -10.18
C GLU A 62 -9.83 -21.81 -8.94
N ASP A 63 -10.37 -20.76 -8.33
CA ASP A 63 -9.74 -20.08 -7.20
C ASP A 63 -10.81 -19.53 -6.25
N ASN A 64 -10.44 -19.34 -4.99
CA ASN A 64 -11.30 -18.80 -3.95
C ASN A 64 -10.46 -18.00 -2.95
N TRP A 65 -10.90 -16.79 -2.62
CA TRP A 65 -10.19 -15.93 -1.66
C TRP A 65 -10.06 -16.57 -0.28
N HIS A 66 -10.98 -17.47 0.11
CA HIS A 66 -10.86 -18.24 1.36
C HIS A 66 -9.65 -19.18 1.36
N TRP A 67 -9.25 -19.72 0.20
CA TRP A 67 -8.04 -20.55 0.08
C TRP A 67 -6.79 -19.70 0.30
N HIS A 68 -6.74 -18.51 -0.30
CA HIS A 68 -5.67 -17.54 -0.08
C HIS A 68 -5.61 -17.07 1.37
N MET A 69 -6.76 -16.80 2.01
CA MET A 69 -6.81 -16.49 3.43
C MET A 69 -6.25 -17.64 4.28
N PHE A 70 -6.66 -18.88 4.01
CA PHE A 70 -6.13 -20.07 4.69
C PHE A 70 -4.61 -20.19 4.54
N ASP A 71 -4.08 -20.03 3.32
CA ASP A 71 -2.65 -20.08 3.05
C ASP A 71 -1.88 -18.96 3.78
N THR A 72 -2.47 -17.77 3.88
CA THR A 72 -1.91 -16.63 4.61
C THR A 72 -1.88 -16.88 6.12
N VAL A 73 -2.99 -17.37 6.69
CA VAL A 73 -3.08 -17.72 8.13
C VAL A 73 -2.05 -18.79 8.48
N LYS A 74 -2.00 -19.87 7.70
CA LYS A 74 -1.01 -20.94 7.87
C LYS A 74 0.42 -20.43 7.68
N GLY A 75 0.68 -19.64 6.65
CA GLY A 75 2.01 -19.09 6.34
C GLY A 75 2.52 -18.09 7.38
N SER A 76 1.61 -17.42 8.08
CA SER A 76 1.93 -16.54 9.21
C SER A 76 2.27 -17.28 10.50
N ASP A 77 2.27 -18.62 10.49
CA ASP A 77 2.38 -19.47 11.68
C ASP A 77 1.30 -19.16 12.73
N TYR A 78 0.10 -18.82 12.26
CA TYR A 78 -1.05 -18.39 13.08
C TYR A 78 -0.81 -17.15 13.96
N LEU A 79 0.25 -16.37 13.67
CA LEU A 79 0.55 -15.11 14.36
C LEU A 79 -0.02 -13.89 13.64
N GLY A 80 -0.54 -14.06 12.41
CA GLY A 80 -1.23 -13.00 11.69
C GLY A 80 -2.64 -12.78 12.22
N ASP A 81 -3.02 -11.52 12.41
CA ASP A 81 -4.39 -11.12 12.69
C ASP A 81 -5.29 -11.51 11.51
N GLN A 82 -6.41 -12.18 11.78
CA GLN A 82 -7.28 -12.72 10.72
C GLN A 82 -8.30 -11.70 10.19
N ASP A 83 -8.45 -10.56 10.86
CA ASP A 83 -9.42 -9.49 10.59
C ASP A 83 -8.77 -8.17 10.15
N ALA A 84 -7.44 -8.07 10.22
CA ALA A 84 -6.67 -6.84 9.98
C ALA A 84 -6.50 -6.47 8.51
#